data_AF-A0A2U0H7K8-F1
#
_entry.id   AF-A0A2U0H7K8-F1
#
_cell.length_a   1.000
_cell.length_b   1.000
_cell.length_c   1.000
_cell.angle_alpha   90.00
_cell.angle_beta   90.00
_cell.angle_gamma   90.00
#
_symmetry.space_group_name_H-M   'P 1'
#
loop_
_entity.id
_entity.type
_entity.pdbx_description
1 polymer ?
#
loop_
_entity_poly.entity_id
_entity_poly.type
_entity_poly.pdbx_seq_one_letter_code
_entity_poly.pdbx_strand_id
1 'polypeptide(L)'
;MPFESRDDGLPADGGVLDSLHTLEDELEETIRGRGILVGHETTQGRRSFHVYLDSEDQNASQPATDWAVERGSEIRSDKDPAWTAVRHLTG
;
A
#
# COMPACT_ATOMS: atom_id res chain seq x y z
N MET A 1 -6.68 -3.06 -6.04
CA MET A 1 -7.83 -3.98 -5.87
C MET A 1 -9.08 -3.39 -6.51
N PRO A 2 -9.76 -4.09 -7.43
CA PRO A 2 -11.05 -3.67 -7.96
C PRO A 2 -12.22 -3.97 -7.00
N PHE A 3 -13.22 -3.09 -6.94
CA PHE A 3 -14.48 -3.30 -6.22
C PHE A 3 -15.63 -2.55 -6.93
N GLU A 4 -16.88 -2.91 -6.62
CA GLU A 4 -18.06 -2.22 -7.16
C GLU A 4 -18.24 -0.85 -6.50
N SER A 5 -18.19 0.22 -7.30
CA SER A 5 -18.31 1.60 -6.81
C SER A 5 -19.61 2.27 -7.20
N ARG A 6 -20.07 3.20 -6.37
CA ARG A 6 -21.06 4.22 -6.73
C ARG A 6 -20.44 5.26 -7.68
N ASP A 7 -21.28 6.11 -8.27
CA ASP A 7 -20.90 7.21 -9.17
C ASP A 7 -19.86 8.19 -8.61
N ASP A 8 -19.68 8.28 -7.29
CA ASP A 8 -18.66 9.11 -6.63
C ASP A 8 -17.34 8.36 -6.37
N GLY A 9 -17.22 7.12 -6.85
CA GLY A 9 -16.02 6.31 -6.74
C GLY A 9 -15.84 5.59 -5.40
N LEU A 10 -16.74 5.82 -4.44
CA LEU A 10 -16.78 5.09 -3.17
C LEU A 10 -17.44 3.71 -3.34
N PRO A 11 -17.18 2.75 -2.42
CA PRO A 11 -17.83 1.44 -2.47
C PRO A 11 -19.36 1.55 -2.50
N ALA A 12 -20.00 0.76 -3.37
CA ALA A 12 -21.46 0.71 -3.48
C ALA A 12 -22.12 0.01 -2.28
N ASP A 13 -21.40 -0.92 -1.64
CA ASP A 13 -21.84 -1.69 -0.48
C ASP A 13 -20.96 -1.42 0.74
N GLY A 14 -21.57 -1.33 1.93
CA GLY A 14 -20.87 -1.03 3.18
C GLY A 14 -19.94 -2.15 3.66
N GLY A 15 -20.25 -3.42 3.37
CA GLY A 15 -19.39 -4.56 3.70
C GLY A 15 -18.12 -4.63 2.85
N VAL A 16 -18.10 -3.92 1.71
CA VAL A 16 -16.86 -3.72 0.93
C VAL A 16 -15.86 -2.88 1.73
N LEU A 17 -16.32 -1.91 2.54
CA LEU A 17 -15.41 -1.13 3.38
C LEU A 17 -14.70 -2.02 4.41
N ASP A 18 -15.40 -2.95 5.05
CA ASP A 18 -14.79 -3.89 6.00
C ASP A 18 -13.73 -4.78 5.32
N SER A 19 -14.00 -5.21 4.09
CA SER A 19 -13.03 -5.95 3.28
C SER A 19 -11.81 -5.09 2.91
N LEU A 20 -12.02 -3.82 2.57
CA LEU A 20 -10.94 -2.87 2.26
C LEU A 20 -10.10 -2.51 3.48
N HIS A 21 -10.68 -2.45 4.68
CA HIS A 21 -9.94 -2.29 5.94
C HIS A 21 -9.18 -3.56 6.31
N THR A 22 -9.78 -4.74 6.12
CA THR A 22 -9.07 -6.02 6.35
C THR A 22 -7.81 -6.10 5.50
N LEU A 23 -7.88 -5.70 4.23
CA LEU A 23 -6.72 -5.65 3.35
C LEU A 23 -5.65 -4.65 3.82
N GLU A 24 -6.08 -3.55 4.42
CA GLU A 24 -5.20 -2.54 5.00
C GLU A 24 -4.43 -3.10 6.20
N ASP A 25 -5.16 -3.70 7.15
CA ASP A 25 -4.58 -4.34 8.34
C ASP A 25 -3.62 -5.46 7.96
N GLU A 26 -4.00 -6.31 6.99
CA GLU A 26 -3.14 -7.38 6.48
C GLU A 26 -1.84 -6.84 5.87
N LEU A 27 -1.93 -5.75 5.10
CA LEU A 27 -0.77 -5.13 4.50
C LEU A 27 0.14 -4.51 5.56
N GLU A 28 -0.42 -3.82 6.55
CA GLU A 28 0.33 -3.25 7.68
C GLU A 28 1.06 -4.31 8.50
N GLU A 29 0.41 -5.44 8.79
CA GLU A 29 1.04 -6.58 9.45
C GLU A 29 2.15 -7.18 8.57
N THR A 30 1.92 -7.32 7.27
CA THR A 30 2.89 -7.88 6.31
C THR A 30 4.19 -7.08 6.26
N ILE A 31 4.11 -5.75 6.30
CA ILE A 31 5.27 -4.86 6.19
C ILE A 31 5.85 -4.46 7.55
N ARG A 32 5.26 -4.92 8.65
CA ARG A 32 5.64 -4.53 10.01
C ARG A 32 7.15 -4.69 10.24
N GLY A 33 7.78 -3.60 10.67
CA GLY A 33 9.22 -3.56 10.94
C GLY A 33 10.12 -3.45 9.71
N ARG A 34 9.56 -3.44 8.49
CA ARG A 34 10.28 -3.22 7.22
C ARG A 34 9.75 -2.03 6.43
N GLY A 35 8.67 -1.42 6.90
CA GLY A 35 8.04 -0.29 6.26
C GLY A 35 6.84 0.22 7.04
N ILE A 36 6.14 1.16 6.41
CA ILE A 36 4.94 1.81 6.93
C ILE A 36 3.97 2.10 5.78
N LEU A 37 2.69 1.86 6.03
CA LEU A 37 1.61 2.32 5.17
C LEU A 37 1.41 3.82 5.42
N VAL A 38 1.61 4.65 4.40
CA VAL A 38 1.51 6.12 4.53
C VAL A 38 0.18 6.67 4.06
N GLY A 39 -0.60 5.87 3.34
CA GLY A 39 -1.95 6.24 2.96
C GLY A 39 -2.56 5.28 1.96
N HIS A 40 -3.85 5.49 1.70
CA HIS A 40 -4.59 4.79 0.67
C HIS A 40 -5.46 5.79 -0.10
N GLU A 41 -5.64 5.52 -1.39
CA GLU A 41 -6.52 6.28 -2.27
C GLU A 41 -7.60 5.34 -2.80
N THR A 42 -8.86 5.76 -2.67
CA THR A 42 -10.01 5.03 -3.23
C THR A 42 -10.64 5.87 -4.33
N THR A 43 -10.58 5.41 -5.58
CA THR A 43 -11.14 6.12 -6.73
C THR A 43 -11.49 5.14 -7.85
N GLN A 44 -12.56 5.41 -8.59
CA GLN A 44 -12.97 4.64 -9.78
C GLN A 44 -13.05 3.12 -9.54
N GLY A 45 -13.58 2.69 -8.39
CA GLY A 45 -13.66 1.27 -8.05
C GLY A 45 -12.30 0.61 -7.80
N ARG A 46 -11.25 1.39 -7.54
CA ARG A 46 -9.91 0.90 -7.21
C ARG A 46 -9.44 1.50 -5.89
N ARG A 47 -8.85 0.65 -5.03
CA ARG A 47 -8.04 1.09 -3.89
C ARG A 47 -6.55 0.88 -4.19
N SER A 48 -5.79 1.96 -4.01
CA SER A 48 -4.33 2.04 -4.11
C SER A 48 -3.76 2.23 -2.71
N PHE A 49 -2.71 1.46 -2.37
CA PHE A 49 -1.99 1.60 -1.10
C PHE A 49 -0.62 2.21 -1.35
N HIS A 50 -0.27 3.21 -0.55
CA HIS A 50 1.03 3.89 -0.60
C HIS A 50 1.87 3.42 0.58
N VAL A 51 2.94 2.70 0.28
CA VAL A 51 3.82 2.11 1.30
C VAL A 51 5.22 2.68 1.15
N TYR A 52 5.84 3.05 2.26
CA TYR A 52 7.28 3.30 2.34
C TYR A 52 7.95 2.10 2.97
N LEU A 53 9.05 1.66 2.36
CA LEU A 53 9.83 0.51 2.79
C LEU A 53 11.24 0.96 3.15
N ASP A 54 11.85 0.30 4.13
CA ASP A 54 13.21 0.58 4.54
C ASP A 54 14.19 0.23 3.42
N SER A 55 14.84 1.25 2.87
CA SER A 55 15.80 1.11 1.79
C SER A 55 17.11 0.43 2.20
N GLU A 56 17.40 0.30 3.50
CA GLU A 56 18.61 -0.38 4.00
C GLU A 56 18.46 -1.90 3.95
N ASP A 57 17.23 -2.41 4.04
CA ASP A 57 16.92 -3.81 3.80
C ASP A 57 16.64 -4.07 2.32
N GLN A 58 17.58 -4.76 1.67
CA GLN A 58 17.50 -5.12 0.24
C GLN A 58 16.26 -5.97 -0.08
N ASN A 59 15.65 -6.59 0.92
CA ASN A 59 14.46 -7.44 0.79
C ASN A 59 13.20 -6.81 1.41
N ALA A 60 13.22 -5.53 1.79
CA ALA A 60 12.08 -4.87 2.43
C ALA A 60 10.81 -4.89 1.56
N SER A 61 10.96 -4.90 0.24
CA SER A 61 9.85 -4.95 -0.72
C SER A 61 9.27 -6.32 -0.99
N GLN A 62 9.98 -7.39 -0.63
CA GLN A 62 9.54 -8.76 -0.95
C GLN A 62 8.19 -9.10 -0.31
N PRO A 63 7.95 -8.86 1.00
CA PRO A 63 6.67 -9.18 1.63
C PRO A 63 5.47 -8.43 1.01
N ALA A 64 5.64 -7.13 0.72
CA ALA A 64 4.59 -6.33 0.08
C ALA A 64 4.31 -6.79 -1.37
N THR A 65 5.37 -7.20 -2.08
CA THR A 65 5.26 -7.74 -3.44
C THR A 65 4.50 -9.07 -3.44
N ASP A 66 4.87 -9.99 -2.55
CA ASP A 66 4.23 -11.30 -2.44
C ASP A 66 2.74 -11.15 -2.06
N TRP A 67 2.43 -10.31 -1.07
CA TRP A 67 1.06 -9.99 -0.66
C TRP A 67 0.20 -9.48 -1.82
N ALA A 68 0.77 -8.61 -2.65
CA ALA A 68 0.07 -8.02 -3.79
C ALA A 68 -0.12 -9.04 -4.93
N VAL A 69 0.89 -9.87 -5.22
CA VAL A 69 0.79 -10.95 -6.22
C VAL A 69 -0.27 -11.97 -5.84
N GLU A 70 -0.30 -12.42 -4.59
CA GLU A 70 -1.29 -13.38 -4.07
C GLU A 70 -2.73 -12.90 -4.27
N ARG A 71 -2.94 -11.58 -4.25
CA ARG A 71 -4.25 -10.94 -4.36
C ARG A 71 -4.52 -10.38 -5.76
N GLY A 72 -3.65 -10.66 -6.74
CA GLY A 72 -3.80 -10.17 -8.12
C GLY A 72 -3.76 -8.65 -8.24
N SER A 73 -3.08 -7.96 -7.33
CA SER A 73 -2.91 -6.51 -7.37
C SER A 73 -1.80 -6.07 -8.32
N GLU A 74 -2.01 -4.89 -8.89
CA GLU A 74 -0.98 -4.18 -9.64
C GLU A 74 0.05 -3.58 -8.67
N ILE A 75 1.33 -3.74 -9.00
CA ILE A 75 2.44 -3.29 -8.16
C ILE A 75 3.27 -2.28 -8.95
N ARG A 76 3.53 -1.13 -8.34
CA ARG A 76 4.50 -0.15 -8.81
C ARG A 76 5.46 0.17 -7.68
N SER A 77 6.75 -0.04 -7.91
CA SER A 77 7.82 0.24 -6.96
C SER A 77 8.83 1.17 -7.63
N ASP A 78 9.04 2.33 -7.04
CA ASP A 78 10.00 3.33 -7.47
C ASP A 78 10.88 3.69 -6.27
N LYS A 79 12.21 3.74 -6.45
CA LYS A 79 13.09 4.29 -5.41
C LYS A 79 12.83 5.78 -5.28
N ASP A 80 12.64 6.27 -4.06
CA ASP A 80 12.49 7.70 -3.79
C ASP A 80 13.87 8.35 -3.56
N PRO A 81 14.44 9.08 -4.55
CA PRO A 81 15.73 9.75 -4.38
C PRO A 81 15.66 10.96 -3.44
N ALA A 82 14.48 11.53 -3.19
CA ALA A 82 14.35 12.74 -2.37
C ALA A 82 14.71 12.47 -0.90
N TRP A 83 14.38 11.29 -0.38
CA TRP A 83 14.77 10.88 0.98
C TRP A 83 16.27 10.65 1.14
N THR A 84 16.96 10.19 0.08
CA THR A 84 18.42 10.09 0.07
C THR A 84 19.06 11.47 0.28
N ALA A 85 18.47 12.52 -0.30
CA ALA A 85 18.99 13.87 -0.23
C ALA A 85 18.81 14.53 1.15
N VAL A 86 17.78 14.19 1.92
CA VAL A 86 17.50 14.77 3.25
C VAL A 86 18.01 13.93 4.43
N ARG A 87 18.59 12.76 4.16
CA ARG A 87 19.10 11.83 5.18
C ARG A 87 20.20 12.44 6.09
N HIS A 88 20.89 13.48 5.62
CA HIS A 88 21.88 14.23 6.41
C HIS A 88 21.27 15.17 7.46
N LEU A 89 19.95 15.40 7.43
CA LEU A 89 19.24 16.27 8.38
C LEU A 89 18.65 15.49 9.57
N THR A 90 18.58 14.17 9.46
CA THR A 90 18.04 13.27 10.49
C THR A 90 19.14 12.50 11.23
N GLY A 91 20.42 12.89 11.05
CA GLY A 91 21.60 12.28 11.68
C GLY A 91 22.11 13.07 12.88
#